data_AF-A0A392SHC4-F1
#
_entry.id   AF-A0A392SHC4-F1
#
_cell.length_a   1.000
_cell.length_b   1.000
_cell.length_c   1.000
_cell.angle_alpha   90.00
_cell.angle_beta   90.00
_cell.angle_gamma   90.00
#
_symmetry.space_group_name_H-M   'P 1'
#
loop_
_entity.id
_entity.type
_entity.pdbx_description
1 polymer ?
#
loop_
_entity_poly.entity_id
_entity_poly.type
_entity_poly.pdbx_seq_one_letter_code
_entity_poly.pdbx_strand_id
1 'polypeptide(L)'
;RLKDKVVKTINPLQSKYEGHFFCDGFPVISEADDEEVILNFLEDFKKETGINVPRSMVLPAPNVDLYKPRKRKRTVKSSEEEAKKKEVKKEEEIVEEAGKKKND
;
A
#
# COMPACT_ATOMS: atom_id res chain seq x y z
N ARG A 1 -37.17 -12.89 10.23
CA ARG A 1 -37.17 -11.71 9.33
C ARG A 1 -36.06 -10.77 9.79
N LEU A 2 -34.92 -10.81 9.11
CA LEU A 2 -33.81 -9.91 9.38
C LEU A 2 -34.22 -8.53 8.84
N LYS A 3 -34.33 -7.54 9.72
CA LYS A 3 -34.61 -6.16 9.29
C LYS A 3 -33.28 -5.56 8.89
N ASP A 4 -32.98 -5.58 7.60
CA ASP A 4 -31.78 -4.93 7.08
C ASP A 4 -31.85 -3.44 7.45
N LYS A 5 -30.98 -3.04 8.38
CA LYS A 5 -30.83 -1.63 8.74
C LYS A 5 -30.10 -0.98 7.58
N VAL A 6 -30.85 -0.36 6.68
CA VAL A 6 -30.29 0.53 5.66
C VAL A 6 -29.55 1.65 6.38
N VAL A 7 -28.23 1.54 6.44
CA VAL A 7 -27.35 2.61 6.93
C VAL A 7 -27.44 3.71 5.90
N LYS A 8 -28.20 4.77 6.21
CA LYS A 8 -28.25 5.96 5.39
C LYS A 8 -26.85 6.58 5.41
N THR A 9 -26.22 6.72 4.25
CA THR A 9 -24.98 7.47 4.13
C THR A 9 -25.24 8.88 4.64
N ILE A 10 -24.34 9.36 5.50
CA ILE A 10 -24.49 10.65 6.22
C ILE A 10 -24.61 11.82 5.21
N ASN A 11 -24.17 11.61 3.97
CA ASN A 11 -24.37 12.53 2.87
C ASN A 11 -24.69 11.76 1.57
N PRO A 12 -25.95 11.72 1.10
CA PRO A 12 -26.33 10.96 -0.09
C PRO A 12 -25.69 11.48 -1.39
N LEU A 13 -25.10 12.68 -1.33
CA LEU A 13 -24.31 13.26 -2.40
C LEU A 13 -22.94 12.57 -2.52
N GLN A 14 -22.26 12.25 -1.41
CA GLN A 14 -20.91 11.65 -1.41
C GLN A 14 -20.87 10.30 -2.14
N SER A 15 -21.90 9.46 -1.97
CA SER A 15 -21.98 8.16 -2.64
C SER A 15 -22.09 8.25 -4.15
N LYS A 16 -22.54 9.39 -4.70
CA LYS A 16 -22.59 9.60 -6.16
C LYS A 16 -21.24 9.97 -6.74
N TYR A 17 -20.32 10.57 -5.98
CA TYR A 17 -19.01 10.96 -6.49
C TYR A 17 -18.03 9.78 -6.48
N GLU A 18 -17.95 9.06 -5.35
CA GLU A 18 -16.97 7.99 -5.17
C GLU A 18 -17.07 6.90 -6.25
N GLY A 19 -18.30 6.56 -6.68
CA GLY A 19 -18.53 5.51 -7.69
C GLY A 19 -18.20 5.91 -9.13
N HIS A 20 -17.98 7.19 -9.42
CA HIS A 20 -17.69 7.67 -10.77
C HIS A 20 -16.24 8.12 -10.94
N PHE A 21 -15.59 8.56 -9.86
CA PHE A 21 -14.18 8.97 -9.89
C PHE A 21 -13.22 7.80 -9.69
N PHE A 22 -13.71 6.63 -9.25
CA PHE A 22 -12.91 5.43 -9.07
C PHE A 22 -13.47 4.24 -9.85
N CYS A 23 -12.58 3.53 -10.55
CA CYS A 23 -12.85 2.25 -11.18
C CYS A 23 -11.92 1.20 -10.54
N ASP A 24 -12.48 0.15 -9.93
CA ASP A 24 -11.72 -0.89 -9.23
C ASP A 24 -10.73 -0.37 -8.17
N GLY A 25 -11.06 0.75 -7.53
CA GLY A 25 -10.21 1.40 -6.53
C GLY A 25 -9.07 2.25 -7.13
N PHE A 26 -9.02 2.41 -8.44
CA PHE A 26 -8.10 3.33 -9.13
C PHE A 26 -8.81 4.60 -9.56
N PRO A 27 -8.17 5.78 -9.42
CA PRO A 27 -8.73 7.03 -9.91
C PRO A 27 -8.88 6.98 -11.43
N VAL A 28 -10.07 7.31 -11.94
CA VAL A 28 -10.36 7.39 -13.38
C VAL A 28 -9.66 8.60 -14.00
N ILE A 29 -9.58 9.70 -13.24
CA ILE A 29 -8.90 10.94 -13.60
C ILE A 29 -8.09 11.42 -12.40
N SER A 30 -6.91 11.98 -12.63
CA SER A 30 -6.07 12.60 -11.61
C SER A 30 -5.41 13.87 -12.13
N GLU A 31 -4.75 14.63 -11.26
CA GLU A 31 -3.92 15.76 -11.65
C GLU A 31 -2.73 15.39 -12.55
N ALA A 32 -2.41 14.10 -12.68
CA ALA A 32 -1.37 13.66 -13.61
C ALA A 32 -1.80 13.71 -15.09
N ASP A 33 -3.10 13.82 -15.35
CA ASP A 33 -3.66 13.91 -16.69
C ASP A 33 -3.62 15.36 -17.22
N ASP A 34 -3.67 15.53 -18.55
CA ASP A 34 -3.67 16.86 -19.16
C ASP A 34 -4.94 17.65 -18.79
N GLU A 35 -4.82 18.97 -18.59
CA GLU A 35 -5.94 19.82 -18.15
C GLU A 35 -7.17 19.72 -19.07
N GLU A 36 -6.96 19.58 -20.37
CA GLU A 36 -8.07 19.41 -21.34
C GLU A 36 -8.83 18.10 -21.10
N VAL A 37 -8.12 17.03 -20.75
CA VAL A 37 -8.72 15.72 -20.44
C VAL A 37 -9.52 15.81 -19.14
N ILE A 38 -8.96 16.48 -18.12
CA ILE A 38 -9.62 16.67 -16.83
C ILE A 38 -10.89 17.51 -17.01
N LEU A 39 -10.82 18.63 -17.73
CA LEU A 39 -11.96 19.51 -17.96
C LEU A 39 -13.05 18.82 -18.78
N ASN A 40 -12.69 18.09 -19.84
CA ASN A 40 -13.67 17.35 -20.64
C ASN A 40 -14.39 16.28 -19.81
N PHE A 41 -13.65 15.52 -18.99
CA PHE A 41 -14.24 14.55 -18.07
C PHE A 41 -15.23 15.20 -17.09
N LEU A 42 -14.86 16.33 -16.47
CA LEU A 42 -15.75 17.04 -15.54
C LEU A 42 -16.99 17.61 -16.23
N GLU A 43 -16.86 18.06 -17.48
CA GLU A 43 -17.99 18.52 -18.28
C GLU A 43 -18.94 17.38 -18.62
N ASP A 44 -18.41 16.24 -19.06
CA ASP A 44 -19.20 15.05 -19.39
C ASP A 44 -19.85 14.46 -18.13
N PHE A 45 -19.12 14.41 -17.01
CA PHE A 45 -19.67 14.04 -15.71
C PHE A 45 -20.86 14.93 -15.31
N LYS A 46 -20.76 16.24 -15.54
CA LYS A 46 -21.85 17.18 -15.27
C LYS A 46 -23.05 16.94 -16.19
N LYS A 47 -22.84 16.59 -17.46
CA LYS A 47 -23.92 16.26 -18.41
C LYS A 47 -24.65 14.97 -18.00
N GLU A 48 -23.91 13.96 -17.56
CA GLU A 48 -24.47 12.65 -17.19
C GLU A 48 -25.19 12.65 -15.84
N THR A 49 -24.56 13.26 -14.82
CA THR A 49 -25.06 13.20 -13.44
C THR A 49 -25.85 14.44 -13.02
N GLY A 50 -25.74 15.55 -13.77
CA GLY A 50 -26.29 16.85 -13.42
C GLY A 50 -25.54 17.57 -12.29
N ILE A 51 -24.41 17.02 -11.84
CA ILE A 51 -23.66 17.51 -10.69
C ILE A 51 -22.45 18.31 -11.15
N ASN A 52 -22.29 19.52 -10.60
CA ASN A 52 -21.11 20.35 -10.86
C ASN A 52 -20.00 20.01 -9.85
N VAL A 53 -18.85 19.57 -10.37
CA VAL A 53 -17.67 19.22 -9.57
C VAL A 53 -16.56 20.20 -9.88
N PRO A 54 -16.04 20.93 -8.88
CA PRO A 54 -14.91 21.82 -9.10
C PRO A 54 -13.62 21.02 -9.34
N ARG A 55 -12.72 21.57 -10.15
CA ARG A 55 -11.38 21.00 -10.42
C ARG A 55 -10.60 20.66 -9.14
N SER A 56 -10.82 21.38 -8.04
CA SER A 56 -10.18 21.14 -6.75
C SER A 56 -10.55 19.81 -6.08
N MET A 57 -11.62 19.14 -6.53
CA MET A 57 -11.98 17.80 -6.06
C MET A 57 -11.33 16.68 -6.87
N VAL A 58 -10.62 16.99 -7.96
CA VAL A 58 -9.88 15.99 -8.72
C VAL A 58 -8.69 15.52 -7.88
N LEU A 59 -8.46 14.21 -7.91
CA LEU A 59 -7.47 13.56 -7.07
C LEU A 59 -6.06 13.97 -7.48
N PRO A 60 -5.14 14.15 -6.52
CA PRO A 60 -3.76 14.48 -6.81
C PRO A 60 -3.07 13.35 -7.59
N ALA A 61 -2.01 13.71 -8.31
CA ALA A 61 -1.21 12.75 -9.05
C ALA A 61 -0.68 11.62 -8.13
N PRO A 62 -0.78 10.34 -8.53
CA PRO A 62 -0.25 9.25 -7.74
C PRO A 62 1.27 9.39 -7.57
N ASN A 63 1.73 9.36 -6.32
CA ASN A 63 3.15 9.60 -5.98
C ASN A 63 4.04 8.35 -6.21
N VAL A 64 3.45 7.21 -6.55
CA VAL A 64 4.18 5.95 -6.75
C VAL A 64 4.35 5.70 -8.24
N ASP A 65 5.58 5.77 -8.71
CA ASP A 65 5.95 5.31 -10.05
C ASP A 65 6.00 3.77 -10.05
N LEU A 66 4.97 3.16 -10.66
CA LEU A 66 4.83 1.71 -10.76
C LEU A 66 5.81 1.06 -11.74
N TYR A 67 6.39 1.82 -12.65
CA TYR A 67 7.35 1.32 -13.64
C TYR A 67 8.80 1.43 -13.17
N LYS A 68 9.06 2.21 -12.13
CA LYS A 68 10.38 2.26 -11.50
C LYS A 68 10.61 1.01 -10.64
N PRO A 69 11.74 0.30 -10.82
CA PRO A 69 12.09 -0.81 -9.95
C PRO A 69 12.15 -0.32 -8.50
N ARG A 70 11.30 -0.88 -7.63
CA ARG A 70 11.33 -0.58 -6.21
C ARG A 70 12.69 -0.97 -5.65
N LYS A 71 13.46 0.01 -5.17
CA LYS A 71 14.74 -0.24 -4.51
C LYS A 71 14.51 -1.12 -3.28
N ARG A 72 14.78 -2.41 -3.41
CA ARG A 72 14.80 -3.34 -2.28
C ARG A 72 16.02 -3.02 -1.44
N LYS A 73 15.83 -2.72 -0.17
CA LYS A 73 16.91 -2.70 0.81
C LYS A 73 17.38 -4.15 0.95
N ARG A 74 18.48 -4.53 0.28
CA ARG A 74 19.16 -5.79 0.56
C ARG A 74 19.75 -5.66 1.96
N THR A 75 19.27 -6.45 2.92
CA THR A 75 20.06 -6.76 4.12
C THR A 75 21.27 -7.56 3.65
N VAL A 76 22.34 -6.85 3.30
CA VAL A 76 23.67 -7.46 3.23
C VAL A 76 23.90 -7.97 4.63
N LYS A 77 23.93 -9.29 4.83
CA LYS A 77 24.57 -9.83 6.03
C LYS A 77 26.00 -9.30 5.99
N SER A 78 26.30 -8.27 6.78
CA SER A 78 27.68 -7.96 7.10
C SER A 78 28.23 -9.24 7.73
N SER A 79 29.28 -9.78 7.14
CA SER A 79 29.94 -11.04 7.52
C SER A 79 30.56 -11.00 8.92
N GLU A 80 30.28 -9.98 9.71
CA GLU A 80 30.80 -9.79 11.06
C GLU A 80 29.88 -10.39 12.14
N GLU A 81 28.55 -10.47 11.91
CA GLU A 81 27.63 -11.09 12.89
C GLU A 81 27.51 -12.61 12.72
N GLU A 82 27.84 -13.17 11.55
CA GLU A 82 27.78 -14.62 11.32
C GLU A 82 29.01 -15.36 11.89
N ALA A 83 30.14 -14.66 12.07
CA ALA A 83 31.32 -15.21 12.74
C ALA A 83 31.05 -15.46 14.23
N LYS A 84 30.44 -14.51 14.93
CA LYS A 84 30.18 -14.62 16.38
C LYS A 84 29.19 -15.73 16.73
N LYS A 85 28.14 -15.96 15.92
CA LYS A 85 27.17 -17.04 16.20
C LYS A 85 27.72 -18.44 15.93
N LYS A 86 28.69 -18.57 15.02
CA LYS A 86 29.33 -19.84 14.70
C LYS A 86 30.43 -20.20 15.70
N GLU A 87 31.12 -19.21 16.25
CA GLU A 87 32.11 -19.40 17.32
C GLU A 87 31.45 -19.81 18.64
N VAL A 88 30.37 -19.13 19.06
CA VAL A 88 29.66 -19.47 20.32
C VAL A 88 29.11 -20.90 20.30
N LYS A 89 28.55 -21.37 19.16
CA LYS A 89 28.08 -22.76 19.04
C LYS A 89 29.20 -23.79 19.08
N LYS A 90 30.39 -23.45 18.58
CA LYS A 90 31.52 -24.36 18.57
C LYS A 90 32.15 -24.47 19.97
N GLU A 91 32.18 -23.38 20.74
CA GLU A 91 32.69 -23.41 22.12
C GLU A 91 31.77 -24.18 23.07
N GLU A 92 30.44 -24.09 22.91
CA GLU A 92 29.47 -24.82 23.74
C GLU A 92 29.56 -26.35 23.55
N GLU A 93 29.79 -26.81 22.31
CA GLU A 93 29.96 -28.24 21.99
C GLU A 93 31.23 -28.85 22.62
N ILE A 94 32.30 -28.06 22.74
CA ILE A 94 33.58 -28.54 23.30
C ILE A 94 33.52 -28.67 24.83
N VAL A 95 32.71 -27.84 25.51
CA VAL A 95 32.54 -27.91 26.97
C VAL A 95 31.68 -29.10 27.39
N GLU A 96 30.66 -29.48 26.61
CA GLU A 96 29.83 -30.65 26.91
C GLU A 96 30.57 -31.98 26.74
N GLU A 97 31.48 -32.11 25.76
CA GLU A 97 32.24 -33.35 25.55
C GLU A 97 33.27 -33.60 26.67
N ALA A 98 33.87 -32.54 27.22
CA ALA A 98 34.83 -32.64 28.31
C ALA A 98 34.20 -33.02 29.67
N GLY A 99 32.92 -32.73 29.88
CA GLY A 99 32.19 -33.08 31.10
C GLY A 99 31.88 -34.57 31.26
N LYS A 100 31.87 -35.35 30.17
CA LYS A 100 31.46 -36.76 30.17
C LYS A 100 32.57 -37.75 30.52
N LYS A 101 33.84 -37.33 30.59
CA LYS A 101 35.02 -38.20 30.79
C LYS A 101 35.56 -38.29 32.23
N LYS A 102 34.82 -37.80 33.24
CA LYS A 102 35.27 -37.80 34.65
C LYS A 102 34.44 -38.66 35.62
N ASN A 103 33.63 -39.59 35.14
CA ASN A 103 32.90 -40.54 35.99
C ASN A 103 33.00 -41.97 35.44
N ASP A 104 34.19 -42.55 35.41
CA ASP A 104 34.42 -44.00 35.48
C ASP A 104 35.39 -44.28 36.63
#